data_AF-A0A2N1MG71-F1
#
_entry.id   AF-A0A2N1MG71-F1
#
_cell.length_a   1.000
_cell.length_b   1.000
_cell.length_c   1.000
_cell.angle_alpha   90.00
_cell.angle_beta   90.00
_cell.angle_gamma   90.00
#
_symmetry.space_group_name_H-M   'P 1'
#
loop_
_entity.id
_entity.type
_entity.pdbx_description
1 polymer ?
#
loop_
_entity_poly.entity_id
_entity_poly.type
_entity_poly.pdbx_seq_one_letter_code
_entity_poly.pdbx_strand_id
1 'polypeptide(L)'
;MQIDLDKEIDYYNVDDDDNEEHNDNRDKSDTREPLPKLHNVKGERYLTVKEFNYAMNALDGKVNAIYKLYRYIRDQQQKSIQDTQNVAKSDVLSDDFWNRVYKNVAKKLILMSLYFSDIEYRKALETYLSKHAEHYIKNIGQNAWISLFSDKLLAEIKTKCRSRRNDFAASIRSAMFSVFGEQRLERIDNNSPSMKIAEWKQNQKTRNAFYELFKNHDILTKIGHSVFK
;
A
#
# COMPACT_ATOMS: atom_id res chain seq x y z
N MET A 1 -7.50 20.13 -18.35
CA MET A 1 -6.23 19.63 -18.90
C MET A 1 -6.60 18.56 -19.91
N GLN A 2 -6.71 18.96 -21.17
CA GLN A 2 -7.10 18.14 -22.31
C GLN A 2 -5.84 17.44 -22.83
N ILE A 3 -5.88 16.13 -23.06
CA ILE A 3 -4.80 15.41 -23.74
C ILE A 3 -5.39 14.79 -25.01
N ASP A 4 -4.96 15.32 -26.14
CA ASP A 4 -5.16 14.76 -27.48
C ASP A 4 -4.27 13.52 -27.66
N LEU A 5 -4.83 12.47 -28.26
CA LEU A 5 -4.16 11.20 -28.54
C LEU A 5 -4.22 10.93 -30.05
N ASP A 6 -3.54 11.79 -30.82
CA ASP A 6 -3.10 11.47 -32.18
C ASP A 6 -1.63 11.04 -32.11
N LYS A 7 -1.41 9.73 -32.05
CA LYS A 7 -0.14 9.11 -32.48
C LYS A 7 -0.43 7.80 -33.21
N GLU A 8 -0.55 7.98 -34.52
CA GLU A 8 -0.33 7.01 -35.58
C GLU A 8 1.05 6.33 -35.38
N ILE A 9 1.09 4.99 -35.34
CA ILE A 9 2.32 4.21 -35.25
C ILE A 9 2.71 3.81 -36.66
N ASP A 10 3.87 4.33 -37.08
CA ASP A 10 4.47 4.13 -38.38
C ASP A 10 5.11 2.74 -38.56
N TYR A 11 5.16 2.38 -39.83
CA TYR A 11 5.53 1.12 -40.48
C TYR A 11 7.06 0.81 -40.44
N TYR A 12 7.38 -0.50 -40.43
CA TYR A 12 8.64 -1.21 -40.74
C TYR A 12 9.98 -0.81 -40.10
N ASN A 13 10.66 -1.83 -39.53
CA ASN A 13 12.06 -2.14 -39.85
C ASN A 13 12.25 -3.67 -39.79
N VAL A 14 12.72 -4.23 -40.91
CA VAL A 14 13.18 -5.60 -41.06
C VAL A 14 14.70 -5.52 -40.92
N ASP A 15 15.26 -6.19 -39.91
CA ASP A 15 16.70 -6.43 -39.82
C ASP A 15 16.93 -7.90 -40.21
N ASP A 16 17.53 -8.10 -41.39
CA ASP A 16 18.25 -9.31 -41.78
C ASP A 16 19.63 -9.29 -41.09
N ASP A 17 20.02 -10.35 -40.39
CA ASP A 17 21.40 -10.84 -40.45
C ASP A 17 21.53 -12.31 -39.98
N ASP A 18 22.49 -12.99 -40.60
CA ASP A 18 22.63 -14.42 -40.83
C ASP A 18 23.31 -15.24 -39.71
N ASN A 19 23.22 -16.57 -39.92
CA ASN A 19 24.12 -17.67 -39.52
C ASN A 19 23.70 -18.51 -38.28
N GLU A 20 23.29 -19.78 -38.43
CA GLU A 20 23.96 -21.01 -38.93
C GLU A 20 24.57 -21.81 -37.77
N GLU A 21 23.98 -22.97 -37.42
CA GLU A 21 24.76 -24.14 -37.03
C GLU A 21 23.99 -25.47 -37.22
N HIS A 22 24.72 -26.42 -37.82
CA HIS A 22 24.38 -27.79 -38.17
C HIS A 22 24.18 -28.72 -36.96
N ASN A 23 23.30 -29.73 -37.08
CA ASN A 23 23.75 -31.10 -37.37
C ASN A 23 22.63 -32.16 -37.53
N ASP A 24 23.07 -33.19 -38.26
CA ASP A 24 22.41 -34.28 -38.97
C ASP A 24 21.84 -35.43 -38.10
N ASN A 25 20.71 -36.02 -38.50
CA ASN A 25 20.58 -37.46 -38.84
C ASN A 25 19.11 -37.94 -39.03
N ARG A 26 18.84 -38.37 -40.27
CA ARG A 26 18.09 -39.58 -40.72
C ARG A 26 16.86 -40.06 -39.92
N ASP A 27 15.71 -40.18 -40.59
CA ASP A 27 15.25 -41.42 -41.28
C ASP A 27 13.75 -41.33 -41.67
N LYS A 28 13.43 -41.77 -42.90
CA LYS A 28 12.15 -42.30 -43.44
C LYS A 28 10.81 -41.64 -43.07
N SER A 29 10.12 -41.10 -44.07
CA SER A 29 9.25 -41.90 -44.97
C SER A 29 8.48 -41.00 -45.93
N ASP A 30 8.58 -41.37 -47.19
CA ASP A 30 7.99 -40.72 -48.35
C ASP A 30 6.53 -41.14 -48.48
N THR A 31 5.60 -40.19 -48.38
CA THR A 31 4.22 -40.37 -48.85
C THR A 31 3.66 -39.02 -49.26
N ARG A 32 4.22 -38.42 -50.32
CA ARG A 32 3.55 -37.33 -51.03
C ARG A 32 2.58 -37.94 -52.04
N GLU A 33 1.29 -37.93 -51.69
CA GLU A 33 0.22 -38.16 -52.66
C GLU A 33 0.39 -37.17 -53.85
N PRO A 34 0.18 -37.61 -55.10
CA PRO A 34 0.31 -36.71 -56.24
C PRO A 34 -0.79 -35.65 -56.19
N LEU A 35 -0.39 -34.38 -56.30
CA LEU A 35 -1.31 -33.27 -56.56
C LEU A 35 -2.24 -33.60 -57.73
N PRO A 36 -3.57 -33.37 -57.61
CA PRO A 36 -4.49 -33.61 -58.70
C PRO A 36 -4.11 -32.75 -59.91
N LYS A 37 -3.98 -33.41 -61.07
CA LYS A 37 -3.73 -32.76 -62.35
C LYS A 37 -4.78 -31.68 -62.61
N LEU A 38 -4.30 -30.46 -62.90
CA LEU A 38 -5.13 -29.32 -63.28
C LEU A 38 -5.84 -29.64 -64.60
N HIS A 39 -7.10 -30.09 -64.52
CA HIS A 39 -7.93 -30.26 -65.69
C HIS A 39 -8.55 -28.90 -66.03
N ASN A 40 -7.99 -28.23 -67.04
CA ASN A 40 -8.60 -27.04 -67.64
C ASN A 40 -9.94 -27.43 -68.29
N VAL A 41 -11.06 -27.05 -67.65
CA VAL A 41 -12.39 -26.95 -68.29
C VAL A 41 -13.16 -25.75 -67.71
N LYS A 42 -13.08 -24.63 -68.44
CA LYS A 42 -14.21 -23.75 -68.84
C LYS A 42 -15.12 -23.16 -67.73
N GLY A 43 -14.86 -21.90 -67.37
CA GLY A 43 -15.89 -20.97 -66.88
C GLY A 43 -15.47 -20.04 -65.74
N GLU A 44 -14.67 -19.00 -66.03
CA GLU A 44 -14.59 -17.85 -65.12
C GLU A 44 -15.94 -17.13 -65.12
N ARG A 45 -16.82 -17.48 -64.17
CA ARG A 45 -18.04 -16.70 -63.93
C ARG A 45 -17.64 -15.44 -63.16
N TYR A 46 -17.54 -14.30 -63.84
CA TYR A 46 -17.43 -13.01 -63.17
C TYR A 46 -18.63 -12.81 -62.26
N LEU A 47 -18.36 -12.43 -61.00
CA LEU A 47 -19.40 -12.13 -60.02
C LEU A 47 -20.29 -11.01 -60.55
N THR A 48 -21.61 -11.23 -60.60
CA THR A 48 -22.51 -10.19 -61.08
C THR A 48 -22.57 -9.05 -60.07
N VAL A 49 -22.83 -7.82 -60.54
CA VAL A 49 -22.96 -6.63 -59.67
C VAL A 49 -23.99 -6.86 -58.54
N LYS A 50 -25.04 -7.65 -58.81
CA LYS A 50 -26.05 -8.03 -57.80
C LYS A 50 -25.48 -8.93 -56.71
N GLU A 51 -24.69 -9.94 -57.06
CA GLU A 51 -24.04 -10.84 -56.11
C GLU A 51 -22.99 -10.11 -55.27
N PHE A 52 -22.23 -9.19 -55.88
CA PHE A 52 -21.29 -8.32 -55.15
C PHE A 52 -22.01 -7.45 -54.13
N ASN A 53 -23.06 -6.73 -54.53
CA ASN A 53 -23.82 -5.86 -53.63
C ASN A 53 -24.50 -6.65 -52.50
N TYR A 54 -24.97 -7.86 -52.79
CA TYR A 54 -25.50 -8.75 -51.76
C TYR A 54 -24.44 -9.13 -50.73
N ALA A 55 -23.24 -9.52 -51.19
CA ALA A 55 -22.13 -9.87 -50.31
C ALA A 55 -21.66 -8.68 -49.47
N MET A 56 -21.58 -7.48 -50.06
CA MET A 56 -21.20 -6.25 -49.35
C MET A 56 -22.21 -5.86 -48.27
N ASN A 57 -23.51 -5.95 -48.56
CA ASN A 57 -24.55 -5.69 -47.55
C ASN A 57 -24.52 -6.72 -46.41
N ALA A 58 -24.26 -7.99 -46.73
CA ALA A 58 -24.10 -9.03 -45.72
C ALA A 58 -22.85 -8.80 -44.85
N LEU A 59 -21.76 -8.30 -45.45
CA LEU A 59 -20.53 -7.93 -44.74
C LEU A 59 -20.76 -6.74 -43.80
N ASP A 60 -21.42 -5.69 -44.29
CA ASP A 60 -21.76 -4.50 -43.49
C ASP A 60 -22.61 -4.86 -42.27
N GLY A 61 -23.60 -5.73 -42.45
CA GLY A 61 -24.40 -6.28 -41.35
C GLY A 61 -23.55 -7.01 -40.29
N LYS A 62 -22.56 -7.80 -40.72
CA LYS A 62 -21.64 -8.50 -39.82
C LYS A 62 -20.71 -7.53 -39.09
N VAL A 63 -20.16 -6.53 -39.78
CA VAL A 63 -19.31 -5.49 -39.19
C VAL A 63 -20.08 -4.72 -38.12
N ASN A 64 -21.32 -4.31 -38.41
CA ASN A 64 -22.17 -3.62 -37.44
C ASN A 64 -22.48 -4.49 -36.21
N ALA A 65 -22.71 -5.79 -36.39
CA ALA A 65 -22.90 -6.72 -35.28
C ALA A 65 -21.66 -6.83 -34.38
N ILE A 66 -20.46 -6.88 -34.98
CA ILE A 66 -19.18 -6.89 -34.25
C ILE A 66 -19.01 -5.60 -33.44
N TYR A 67 -19.29 -4.44 -34.04
CA TYR A 67 -19.22 -3.16 -33.33
C TYR A 67 -20.18 -3.09 -32.12
N LYS A 68 -21.41 -3.59 -32.27
CA LYS A 68 -22.38 -3.66 -31.16
C LYS A 68 -21.90 -4.58 -30.03
N LEU A 69 -21.31 -5.73 -30.38
CA LEU A 69 -20.73 -6.66 -29.40
C LEU A 69 -19.54 -6.03 -28.68
N TYR A 70 -18.62 -5.39 -29.40
CA TYR A 70 -17.48 -4.70 -28.81
C TYR A 70 -17.93 -3.63 -27.81
N ARG A 71 -18.91 -2.81 -28.20
CA ARG A 71 -19.48 -1.77 -27.32
C ARG A 71 -20.13 -2.38 -26.07
N TYR A 72 -20.93 -3.43 -26.24
CA TYR A 72 -21.55 -4.13 -25.12
C TYR A 72 -20.52 -4.72 -24.15
N ILE A 73 -19.49 -5.39 -24.66
CA ILE A 73 -18.42 -5.97 -23.83
C ILE A 73 -17.68 -4.86 -23.08
N ARG A 74 -17.37 -3.75 -23.74
CA ARG A 74 -16.74 -2.58 -23.11
C ARG A 74 -17.60 -2.00 -21.99
N ASP A 75 -18.91 -1.84 -22.22
CA ASP A 75 -19.84 -1.32 -21.22
C ASP A 75 -19.96 -2.27 -20.02
N GLN A 76 -20.00 -3.59 -20.25
CA GLN A 76 -20.00 -4.60 -19.19
C GLN A 76 -18.70 -4.60 -18.37
N GLN A 77 -17.54 -4.49 -19.03
CA GLN A 77 -16.25 -4.39 -18.34
C GLN A 77 -16.15 -3.12 -17.51
N GLN A 78 -16.57 -1.97 -18.07
CA GLN A 78 -16.55 -0.70 -17.34
C GLN A 78 -17.48 -0.73 -16.12
N LYS A 79 -18.67 -1.31 -16.26
CA LYS A 79 -19.60 -1.49 -15.14
C LYS A 79 -19.02 -2.40 -14.07
N SER A 80 -18.42 -3.54 -14.46
CA SER A 80 -17.76 -4.46 -13.54
C SER A 80 -16.59 -3.80 -12.78
N ILE A 81 -15.77 -2.99 -13.46
CA ILE A 81 -14.69 -2.21 -12.83
C ILE A 81 -15.28 -1.22 -11.83
N GLN A 82 -16.35 -0.50 -12.19
CA GLN A 82 -16.99 0.48 -11.32
C GLN A 82 -17.62 -0.19 -10.08
N ASP A 83 -18.30 -1.33 -10.26
CA ASP A 83 -18.92 -2.10 -9.18
C ASP A 83 -17.83 -2.66 -8.25
N THR A 84 -16.71 -3.15 -8.79
CA THR A 84 -15.56 -3.61 -8.00
C THR A 84 -14.92 -2.47 -7.20
N GLN A 85 -14.78 -1.29 -7.81
CA GLN A 85 -14.28 -0.10 -7.11
C GLN A 85 -15.24 0.39 -6.02
N ASN A 86 -16.55 0.28 -6.23
CA ASN A 86 -17.57 0.65 -5.25
C ASN A 86 -17.61 -0.34 -4.07
N VAL A 87 -17.45 -1.65 -4.34
CA VAL A 87 -17.28 -2.68 -3.31
C VAL A 87 -15.98 -2.46 -2.53
N ALA A 88 -14.87 -2.19 -3.22
CA ALA A 88 -13.59 -1.90 -2.58
C ALA A 88 -13.64 -0.66 -1.68
N LYS A 89 -14.40 0.38 -2.06
CA LYS A 89 -14.65 1.57 -1.21
C LYS A 89 -15.48 1.25 0.04
N SER A 90 -16.40 0.28 -0.05
CA SER A 90 -17.19 -0.21 1.09
C SER A 90 -16.34 -0.98 2.11
N ASP A 91 -15.21 -1.56 1.68
CA ASP A 91 -14.27 -2.29 2.55
C ASP A 91 -13.19 -1.39 3.19
N VAL A 92 -13.13 -0.11 2.83
CA VAL A 92 -12.22 0.86 3.47
C VAL A 92 -12.79 1.27 4.82
N LEU A 93 -12.15 0.78 5.90
CA LEU A 93 -12.45 1.20 7.26
C LEU A 93 -12.31 2.73 7.40
N SER A 94 -13.33 3.37 7.99
CA SER A 94 -13.35 4.83 8.22
C SER A 94 -12.12 5.34 8.98
N ASP A 95 -11.75 6.61 8.75
CA ASP A 95 -10.66 7.26 9.49
C ASP A 95 -10.91 7.28 11.01
N ASP A 96 -12.16 7.41 11.44
CA ASP A 96 -12.55 7.33 12.85
C ASP A 96 -12.26 5.95 13.45
N PHE A 97 -12.47 4.89 12.67
CA PHE A 97 -12.10 3.55 13.09
C PHE A 97 -10.59 3.45 13.28
N TRP A 98 -9.79 3.88 12.30
CA TRP A 98 -8.33 3.85 12.40
C TRP A 98 -7.81 4.70 13.56
N ASN A 99 -8.38 5.88 13.80
CA ASN A 99 -8.04 6.70 14.95
C ASN A 99 -8.28 5.96 16.28
N ARG A 100 -9.39 5.21 16.40
CA ARG A 100 -9.65 4.35 17.57
C ARG A 100 -8.64 3.20 17.67
N VAL A 101 -8.33 2.54 16.56
CA VAL A 101 -7.32 1.47 16.50
C VAL A 101 -5.99 1.98 17.03
N TYR A 102 -5.47 3.07 16.46
CA TYR A 102 -4.16 3.60 16.86
C TYR A 102 -4.13 4.02 18.32
N LYS A 103 -5.19 4.66 18.82
CA LYS A 103 -5.29 5.09 20.22
C LYS A 103 -5.21 3.91 21.18
N ASN A 104 -5.93 2.82 20.90
CA ASN A 104 -5.96 1.63 21.76
C ASN A 104 -4.67 0.82 21.67
N VAL A 105 -4.14 0.63 20.45
CA VAL A 105 -2.87 -0.06 20.23
C VAL A 105 -1.73 0.70 20.90
N ALA A 106 -1.62 2.02 20.71
CA ALA A 106 -0.59 2.83 21.34
C ALA A 106 -0.68 2.81 22.87
N LYS A 107 -1.90 2.87 23.44
CA LYS A 107 -2.12 2.76 24.88
C LYS A 107 -1.59 1.42 25.43
N LYS A 108 -1.87 0.32 24.73
CA LYS A 108 -1.43 -1.02 25.14
C LYS A 108 0.09 -1.17 25.00
N LEU A 109 0.65 -0.72 23.88
CA LEU A 109 2.07 -0.86 23.60
C LEU A 109 2.89 -0.11 24.64
N ILE A 110 2.67 1.19 24.85
CA ILE A 110 3.54 2.03 25.70
C ILE A 110 3.63 1.55 27.15
N LEU A 111 2.63 0.83 27.66
CA LEU A 111 2.71 0.22 28.99
C LEU A 111 3.72 -0.93 29.08
N MET A 112 4.14 -1.48 27.95
CA MET A 112 5.01 -2.65 27.85
C MET A 112 6.47 -2.27 27.55
N SER A 113 6.71 -1.22 26.75
CA SER A 113 8.05 -0.72 26.42
C SER A 113 8.00 0.75 25.96
N LEU A 114 9.15 1.43 25.98
CA LEU A 114 9.28 2.80 25.49
C LEU A 114 9.50 2.87 23.97
N TYR A 115 10.01 1.80 23.37
CA TYR A 115 10.29 1.70 21.93
C TYR A 115 9.93 0.31 21.42
N PHE A 116 9.35 0.26 20.22
CA PHE A 116 8.91 -0.97 19.56
C PHE A 116 9.50 -1.04 18.16
N SER A 117 9.74 -2.26 17.73
CA SER A 117 10.05 -2.61 16.35
C SER A 117 8.80 -2.56 15.45
N ASP A 118 9.02 -2.46 14.15
CA ASP A 118 7.95 -2.43 13.16
C ASP A 118 7.13 -3.73 13.17
N ILE A 119 7.76 -4.86 13.48
CA ILE A 119 7.09 -6.16 13.64
C ILE A 119 6.13 -6.14 14.83
N GLU A 120 6.51 -5.54 15.95
CA GLU A 120 5.66 -5.43 17.14
C GLU A 120 4.45 -4.52 16.89
N TYR A 121 4.65 -3.40 16.18
CA TYR A 121 3.53 -2.55 15.75
C TYR A 121 2.55 -3.31 14.87
N ARG A 122 3.08 -4.06 13.88
CA ARG A 122 2.25 -4.86 12.97
C ARG A 122 1.45 -5.91 13.73
N LYS A 123 2.10 -6.72 14.58
CA LYS A 123 1.45 -7.76 15.39
C LYS A 123 0.36 -7.17 16.30
N ALA A 124 0.60 -6.00 16.89
CA ALA A 124 -0.36 -5.37 17.76
C ALA A 124 -1.60 -4.86 17.00
N LEU A 125 -1.41 -4.33 15.79
CA LEU A 125 -2.51 -3.96 14.89
C LEU A 125 -3.28 -5.18 14.43
N GLU A 126 -2.60 -6.24 13.97
CA GLU A 126 -3.22 -7.51 13.57
C GLU A 126 -4.05 -8.08 14.71
N THR A 127 -3.50 -8.13 15.93
CA THR A 127 -4.22 -8.61 17.12
C THR A 127 -5.47 -7.79 17.42
N TYR A 128 -5.43 -6.47 17.21
CA TYR A 128 -6.59 -5.61 17.42
C TYR A 128 -7.65 -5.84 16.32
N LEU A 129 -7.22 -5.91 15.05
CA LEU A 129 -8.10 -6.13 13.91
C LEU A 129 -8.75 -7.50 13.97
N SER A 130 -8.03 -8.57 14.36
CA SER A 130 -8.63 -9.89 14.54
C SER A 130 -9.80 -9.90 15.55
N LYS A 131 -9.82 -8.97 16.51
CA LYS A 131 -10.90 -8.86 17.50
C LYS A 131 -12.06 -7.97 17.09
N HIS A 132 -11.81 -6.99 16.22
CA HIS A 132 -12.77 -5.91 15.93
C HIS A 132 -13.16 -5.79 14.46
N ALA A 133 -12.43 -6.48 13.57
CA ALA A 133 -12.60 -6.49 12.11
C ALA A 133 -11.95 -7.77 11.54
N GLU A 134 -12.35 -8.95 12.04
CA GLU A 134 -11.66 -10.23 11.82
C GLU A 134 -11.41 -10.55 10.33
N HIS A 135 -12.36 -10.22 9.46
CA HIS A 135 -12.27 -10.51 8.04
C HIS A 135 -11.49 -9.46 7.25
N TYR A 136 -11.15 -8.31 7.81
CA TYR A 136 -10.56 -7.19 7.07
C TYR A 136 -9.26 -7.58 6.36
N ILE A 137 -8.29 -8.13 7.11
CA ILE A 137 -6.98 -8.52 6.56
C ILE A 137 -7.15 -9.62 5.50
N LYS A 138 -8.09 -10.56 5.74
CA LYS A 138 -8.38 -11.65 4.80
C LYS A 138 -9.00 -11.10 3.50
N ASN A 139 -9.90 -10.12 3.59
CA ASN A 139 -10.59 -9.53 2.45
C ASN A 139 -9.63 -8.73 1.55
N ILE A 140 -8.73 -7.94 2.14
CA ILE A 140 -7.75 -7.17 1.36
C ILE A 140 -6.56 -8.03 0.88
N GLY A 141 -6.30 -9.15 1.55
CA GLY A 141 -5.18 -10.05 1.25
C GLY A 141 -3.87 -9.64 1.91
N GLN A 142 -3.01 -10.65 2.18
CA GLN A 142 -1.79 -10.48 2.97
C GLN A 142 -0.79 -9.49 2.34
N ASN A 143 -0.62 -9.52 1.02
CA ASN A 143 0.31 -8.63 0.32
C ASN A 143 -0.15 -7.16 0.39
N ALA A 144 -1.45 -6.92 0.19
CA ALA A 144 -2.03 -5.59 0.31
C ALA A 144 -1.96 -5.08 1.76
N TRP A 145 -2.19 -5.96 2.74
CA TRP A 145 -2.00 -5.64 4.15
C TRP A 145 -0.55 -5.20 4.46
N ILE A 146 0.45 -5.94 3.98
CA ILE A 146 1.86 -5.64 4.20
C ILE A 146 2.25 -4.28 3.60
N SER A 147 1.80 -3.98 2.37
CA SER A 147 2.01 -2.66 1.75
C SER A 147 1.27 -1.57 2.53
N LEU A 148 -0.03 -1.71 2.79
CA LEU A 148 -0.82 -0.73 3.55
C LEU A 148 -0.18 -0.41 4.92
N PHE A 149 0.27 -1.46 5.63
CA PHE A 149 0.96 -1.29 6.89
C PHE A 149 2.23 -0.47 6.75
N SER A 150 3.10 -0.84 5.80
CA SER A 150 4.41 -0.22 5.63
C SER A 150 4.31 1.22 5.13
N ASP A 151 3.39 1.48 4.19
CA ASP A 151 3.30 2.75 3.48
C ASP A 151 2.53 3.81 4.29
N LYS A 152 1.49 3.40 5.03
CA LYS A 152 0.59 4.34 5.74
C LYS A 152 0.52 4.09 7.24
N LEU A 153 0.12 2.88 7.65
CA LEU A 153 -0.29 2.65 9.05
C LEU A 153 0.89 2.77 10.03
N LEU A 154 2.11 2.41 9.59
CA LEU A 154 3.31 2.45 10.41
C LEU A 154 3.64 3.87 10.86
N ALA A 155 3.55 4.86 9.97
CA ALA A 155 3.82 6.26 10.30
C ALA A 155 2.79 6.81 11.31
N GLU A 156 1.52 6.47 11.11
CA GLU A 156 0.42 6.88 11.99
C GLU A 156 0.56 6.31 13.41
N ILE A 157 0.78 4.99 13.53
CA ILE A 157 0.93 4.37 14.85
C ILE A 157 2.18 4.84 15.57
N LYS A 158 3.31 5.04 14.86
CA LYS A 158 4.53 5.62 15.43
C LYS A 158 4.28 7.03 15.95
N THR A 159 3.49 7.83 15.23
CA THR A 159 3.14 9.20 15.63
C THR A 159 2.25 9.20 16.87
N LYS A 160 1.22 8.37 16.93
CA LYS A 160 0.39 8.22 18.14
C LYS A 160 1.20 7.73 19.34
N CYS A 161 2.12 6.79 19.14
CA CYS A 161 3.00 6.33 20.22
C CYS A 161 3.98 7.41 20.67
N ARG A 162 4.53 8.22 19.75
CA ARG A 162 5.37 9.38 20.09
C ARG A 162 4.59 10.40 20.93
N SER A 163 3.40 10.80 20.50
CA SER A 163 2.55 11.73 21.26
C SER A 163 2.29 11.21 22.67
N ARG A 164 1.88 9.95 22.81
CA ARG A 164 1.57 9.39 24.11
C ARG A 164 2.81 9.27 25.02
N ARG A 165 4.00 9.02 24.48
CA ARG A 165 5.27 9.10 25.25
C ARG A 165 5.58 10.51 25.71
N ASN A 166 5.32 11.52 24.87
CA ASN A 166 5.48 12.91 25.26
C ASN A 166 4.54 13.30 26.42
N ASP A 167 3.30 12.79 26.41
CA ASP A 167 2.34 13.00 27.51
C ASP A 167 2.85 12.38 28.82
N PHE A 168 3.41 11.17 28.75
CA PHE A 168 4.06 10.54 29.91
C PHE A 168 5.27 11.34 30.40
N ALA A 169 6.14 11.78 29.50
CA ALA A 169 7.30 12.59 29.86
C ALA A 169 6.89 13.93 30.52
N ALA A 170 5.80 14.54 30.06
CA ALA A 170 5.23 15.74 30.68
C ALA A 170 4.68 15.44 32.09
N SER A 171 3.96 14.33 32.24
CA SER A 171 3.43 13.89 33.53
C SER A 171 4.54 13.58 34.53
N ILE A 172 5.60 12.89 34.10
CA ILE A 172 6.80 12.61 34.90
C ILE A 172 7.49 13.90 35.33
N ARG A 173 7.72 14.84 34.40
CA ARG A 173 8.29 16.15 34.74
C ARG A 173 7.46 16.87 35.79
N SER A 174 6.14 16.92 35.60
CA SER A 174 5.23 17.57 36.55
C SER A 174 5.31 16.93 37.94
N ALA A 175 5.30 15.59 38.01
CA ALA A 175 5.41 14.85 39.26
C ALA A 175 6.78 15.07 39.93
N MET A 176 7.88 15.05 39.17
CA MET A 176 9.22 15.36 39.68
C MET A 176 9.27 16.75 40.31
N PHE A 177 8.75 17.78 39.63
CA PHE A 177 8.70 19.12 40.20
C PHE A 177 7.80 19.22 41.43
N SER A 178 6.71 18.45 41.49
CA SER A 178 5.86 18.40 42.68
C SER A 178 6.57 17.78 43.89
N VAL A 179 7.46 16.80 43.67
CA VAL A 179 8.17 16.11 44.76
C VAL A 179 9.40 16.88 45.23
N PHE A 180 10.19 17.43 44.31
CA PHE A 180 11.40 18.18 44.66
C PHE A 180 11.12 19.65 45.00
N GLY A 181 10.11 20.26 44.38
CA GLY A 181 9.83 21.69 44.47
C GLY A 181 10.90 22.56 43.79
N GLU A 182 10.58 23.83 43.58
CA GLU A 182 11.49 24.79 42.91
C GLU A 182 12.78 25.04 43.69
N GLN A 183 12.77 24.80 45.01
CA GLN A 183 13.94 24.99 45.86
C GLN A 183 15.06 23.99 45.56
N ARG A 184 14.69 22.76 45.17
CA ARG A 184 15.63 21.63 44.97
C ARG A 184 15.82 21.27 43.50
N LEU A 185 14.86 21.59 42.64
CA LEU A 185 14.96 21.39 41.19
C LEU A 185 14.44 22.63 40.46
N GLU A 186 15.35 23.36 39.84
CA GLU A 186 15.03 24.56 39.07
C GLU A 186 14.26 24.19 37.81
N ARG A 187 13.21 24.97 37.48
CA ARG A 187 12.43 24.76 36.26
C ARG A 187 13.19 25.25 35.04
N ILE A 188 13.10 24.47 33.96
CA ILE A 188 13.61 24.87 32.65
C ILE A 188 12.46 24.82 31.64
N ASP A 189 12.37 25.86 30.82
CA ASP A 189 11.37 25.94 29.75
C ASP A 189 11.86 25.19 28.50
N ASN A 190 10.92 24.66 27.71
CA ASN A 190 11.17 23.96 26.46
C ASN A 190 11.88 24.85 25.42
N ASN A 191 11.71 26.17 25.52
CA ASN A 191 12.34 27.16 24.64
C ASN A 191 13.69 27.69 25.17
N SER A 192 14.21 27.11 26.25
CA SER A 192 15.48 27.57 26.83
C SER A 192 16.64 27.36 25.85
N PRO A 193 17.54 28.34 25.68
CA PRO A 193 18.68 28.21 24.79
C PRO A 193 19.64 27.12 25.29
N SER A 194 20.39 26.50 24.37
CA SER A 194 21.30 25.39 24.66
C SER A 194 22.30 25.69 25.79
N MET A 195 22.78 26.94 25.88
CA MET A 195 23.69 27.38 26.95
C MET A 195 23.01 27.28 28.33
N LYS A 196 21.78 27.78 28.46
CA LYS A 196 20.99 27.69 29.70
C LYS A 196 20.68 26.25 30.08
N ILE A 197 20.42 25.38 29.09
CA ILE A 197 20.24 23.94 29.34
C ILE A 197 21.53 23.30 29.88
N ALA A 198 22.69 23.68 29.33
CA ALA A 198 23.98 23.19 29.79
C ALA A 198 24.27 23.63 31.23
N GLU A 199 24.05 24.91 31.55
CA GLU A 199 24.18 25.45 32.90
C GLU A 199 23.23 24.74 33.88
N TRP A 200 21.96 24.55 33.49
CA TRP A 200 20.98 23.85 34.31
C TRP A 200 21.38 22.40 34.60
N LYS A 201 21.97 21.68 33.63
CA LYS A 201 22.50 20.31 33.83
C LYS A 201 23.70 20.29 34.77
N GLN A 202 24.52 21.35 34.76
CA GLN A 202 25.70 21.46 35.62
C GLN A 202 25.38 21.98 37.03
N ASN A 203 24.22 22.63 37.21
CA ASN A 203 23.76 23.14 38.51
C ASN A 203 23.77 22.02 39.57
N GLN A 204 24.43 22.28 40.70
CA GLN A 204 24.56 21.34 41.80
C GLN A 204 23.20 20.88 42.34
N LYS A 205 22.20 21.76 42.38
CA LYS A 205 20.84 21.43 42.82
C LYS A 205 20.21 20.35 41.93
N THR A 206 20.28 20.55 40.62
CA THR A 206 19.81 19.60 39.61
C THR A 206 20.52 18.26 39.76
N ARG A 207 21.85 18.26 39.86
CA ARG A 207 22.65 17.03 40.03
C ARG A 207 22.27 16.26 41.30
N ASN A 208 22.11 16.97 42.42
CA ASN A 208 21.69 16.37 43.68
C ASN A 208 20.28 15.77 43.58
N ALA A 209 19.33 16.48 42.97
CA ALA A 209 17.96 16.00 42.79
C ALA A 209 17.91 14.71 41.94
N PHE A 210 18.63 14.67 40.82
CA PHE A 210 18.71 13.46 39.98
C PHE A 210 19.43 12.31 40.70
N TYR A 211 20.50 12.59 41.44
CA TYR A 211 21.19 11.56 42.22
C TYR A 211 20.28 10.94 43.29
N GLU A 212 19.53 11.77 44.00
CA GLU A 212 18.57 11.30 45.01
C GLU A 212 17.38 10.57 44.40
N LEU A 213 16.91 10.98 43.21
CA LEU A 213 15.89 10.26 42.46
C LEU A 213 16.29 8.79 42.25
N PHE A 214 17.53 8.50 41.86
CA PHE A 214 17.97 7.12 41.62
C PHE A 214 18.40 6.36 42.88
N LYS A 215 18.68 7.06 43.99
CA LYS A 215 19.07 6.41 45.26
C LYS A 215 17.91 6.19 46.22
N ASN A 216 16.91 7.05 46.20
CA ASN A 216 15.78 7.01 47.11
C ASN A 216 14.56 6.38 46.42
N HIS A 217 14.31 5.11 46.72
CA HIS A 217 13.17 4.37 46.17
C HIS A 217 11.81 4.99 46.54
N ASP A 218 11.69 5.72 47.65
CA ASP A 218 10.43 6.36 48.03
C ASP A 218 10.07 7.50 47.08
N ILE A 219 11.07 8.23 46.58
CA ILE A 219 10.86 9.32 45.62
C ILE A 219 10.38 8.76 44.28
N LEU A 220 11.04 7.70 43.79
CA LEU A 220 10.61 7.01 42.57
C LEU A 220 9.20 6.45 42.71
N THR A 221 8.89 5.85 43.84
CA THR A 221 7.55 5.30 44.13
C THR A 221 6.49 6.39 44.14
N LYS A 222 6.76 7.55 44.78
CA LYS A 222 5.84 8.70 44.78
C LYS A 222 5.59 9.24 43.37
N ILE A 223 6.64 9.39 42.56
CA ILE A 223 6.52 9.84 41.16
C ILE A 223 5.75 8.81 40.34
N GLY A 224 6.08 7.53 40.46
CA GLY A 224 5.40 6.43 39.77
C GLY A 224 3.91 6.40 40.08
N HIS A 225 3.52 6.46 41.36
CA HIS A 225 2.11 6.56 41.76
C HIS A 225 1.42 7.82 41.26
N SER A 226 2.12 8.94 41.07
CA SER A 226 1.50 10.13 40.50
C SER A 226 1.23 10.01 39.01
N VAL A 227 2.05 9.25 38.28
CA VAL A 227 2.02 9.19 36.80
C VAL A 227 1.16 8.03 36.28
N PHE A 228 1.17 6.88 36.97
CA PHE A 228 0.56 5.64 36.51
C PHE A 228 -0.72 5.25 37.24
N LYS A 229 -1.38 6.20 37.90
CA LYS A 229 -2.71 6.03 38.51
C LYS A 229 -3.78 5.64 37.50
#